data_AF-A0A937B7M6-F1
#
_entry.id   AF-A0A937B7M6-F1
#
_cell.length_a   1.000
_cell.length_b   1.000
_cell.length_c   1.000
_cell.angle_alpha   90.00
_cell.angle_beta   90.00
_cell.angle_gamma   90.00
#
_symmetry.space_group_name_H-M   'P 1'
#
loop_
_entity.id
_entity.type
_entity.pdbx_description
1 polymer ?
#
loop_
_entity_poly.entity_id
_entity_poly.type
_entity_poly.pdbx_seq_one_letter_code
_entity_poly.pdbx_strand_id
1 'polypeptide(L)'
;MDRSAPCARPGEAPRSPVPDSSAIPADATPMMRQYLAIKAAHPDHLVFYRMGDFYELFFDDAVKASAALDIALTKRGQHLGEDIKMCGVPVHSHEAYLSRLIRQGFKVAVCEQIEDPAEAKKRGAKSVVRRGVVRLVTPGTLTEDTLLDARGNNWLLAVSR
;
A
#
# COMPACT_ATOMS: atom_id res chain seq x y z
N MET A 1 -47.43 -9.47 8.58
CA MET A 1 -47.05 -8.05 8.78
C MET A 1 -45.82 -8.04 9.67
N ASP A 2 -44.77 -8.73 9.22
CA ASP A 2 -43.64 -8.18 8.45
C ASP A 2 -42.77 -7.28 9.34
N ARG A 3 -41.95 -7.93 10.17
CA ARG A 3 -40.88 -7.30 10.93
C ARG A 3 -39.65 -7.31 10.02
N SER A 4 -39.54 -6.27 9.20
CA SER A 4 -38.41 -6.03 8.33
C SER A 4 -37.12 -6.07 9.13
N ALA A 5 -36.26 -7.03 8.80
CA ALA A 5 -34.88 -7.07 9.27
C ALA A 5 -34.13 -5.80 8.79
N PRO A 6 -33.24 -5.21 9.61
CA PRO A 6 -32.42 -4.11 9.16
C PRO A 6 -31.47 -4.63 8.05
N CYS A 7 -31.61 -4.06 6.86
CA CYS A 7 -30.74 -4.30 5.73
C CYS A 7 -29.28 -3.94 6.13
N ALA A 8 -28.42 -4.96 6.21
CA ALA A 8 -27.00 -4.77 6.48
C ALA A 8 -26.37 -3.98 5.32
N ARG A 9 -25.65 -2.89 5.64
CA ARG A 9 -24.97 -2.05 4.65
C ARG A 9 -23.93 -2.88 3.89
N PRO A 10 -24.00 -2.99 2.54
CA PRO A 10 -22.95 -3.63 1.77
C PRO A 10 -21.75 -2.68 1.68
N GLY A 11 -20.56 -3.13 2.11
CA GLY A 11 -19.30 -2.51 1.68
C GLY A 11 -18.45 -1.78 2.72
N GLU A 12 -18.61 -2.02 4.02
CA GLU A 12 -17.57 -1.62 4.97
C GLU A 12 -16.46 -2.67 4.92
N ALA A 13 -15.47 -2.45 4.04
CA ALA A 13 -14.23 -3.22 4.04
C ALA A 13 -13.67 -3.20 5.48
N PRO A 14 -13.18 -4.32 6.02
CA PRO A 14 -12.70 -4.38 7.39
C PRO A 14 -11.59 -3.35 7.57
N ARG A 15 -11.91 -2.22 8.23
CA ARG A 15 -10.93 -1.26 8.70
C ARG A 15 -10.01 -2.04 9.61
N SER A 16 -8.86 -2.41 9.07
CA SER A 16 -7.86 -3.08 9.87
C SER A 16 -7.36 -2.07 10.90
N PRO A 17 -7.05 -2.52 12.12
CA PRO A 17 -6.35 -1.65 13.06
C PRO A 17 -5.06 -1.22 12.36
N VAL A 18 -5.00 0.05 11.99
CA VAL A 18 -3.73 0.67 11.65
C VAL A 18 -2.93 0.60 12.94
N PRO A 19 -1.68 0.10 12.97
CA PRO A 19 -0.85 0.28 14.15
C PRO A 19 -0.87 1.78 14.46
N ASP A 20 -1.23 2.12 15.70
CA ASP A 20 -1.49 3.50 16.10
C ASP A 20 -0.36 4.41 15.59
N SER A 21 -0.75 5.45 14.84
CA SER A 21 0.14 6.47 14.29
C SER A 21 1.00 7.19 15.35
N SER A 22 0.79 6.91 16.64
CA SER A 22 1.56 7.42 17.77
C SER A 22 2.90 6.70 18.00
N ALA A 23 3.22 5.63 17.29
CA ALA A 23 4.52 4.96 17.38
C ALA A 23 5.34 5.19 16.12
N ILE A 24 5.90 6.39 15.94
CA ILE A 24 7.13 6.55 15.15
C ILE A 24 8.27 6.52 16.16
N PRO A 25 8.90 5.36 16.41
CA PRO A 25 9.95 5.26 17.42
C PRO A 25 11.15 6.07 16.97
N ALA A 26 11.79 6.80 17.90
CA ALA A 26 12.99 7.55 17.62
C ALA A 26 14.11 6.66 17.02
N ASP A 27 14.12 5.37 17.38
CA ASP A 27 15.08 4.34 16.99
C ASP A 27 14.73 3.63 15.66
N ALA A 28 13.65 4.02 14.99
CA ALA A 28 13.33 3.49 13.67
C ALA A 28 14.44 3.86 12.67
N THR A 29 14.83 2.91 11.82
CA THR A 29 15.75 3.22 10.72
C THR A 29 15.17 4.38 9.89
N PRO A 30 16.01 5.29 9.36
CA PRO A 30 15.52 6.43 8.59
C PRO A 30 14.57 6.05 7.44
N MET A 31 14.75 4.85 6.86
CA MET A 31 13.84 4.28 5.86
C MET A 31 12.47 3.94 6.45
N MET A 32 12.44 3.24 7.59
CA MET A 32 11.19 2.84 8.23
C MET A 32 10.40 4.03 8.75
N ARG A 33 11.07 5.05 9.28
CA ARG A 33 10.45 6.33 9.64
C ARG A 33 9.70 6.96 8.46
N GLN A 34 10.33 6.93 7.28
CA GLN A 34 9.72 7.47 6.07
C GLN A 34 8.53 6.63 5.59
N TYR A 35 8.66 5.30 5.64
CA TYR A 35 7.55 4.39 5.32
C TYR A 35 6.35 4.60 6.24
N LEU A 36 6.57 4.65 7.55
CA LEU A 36 5.52 4.87 8.54
C LEU A 36 4.83 6.22 8.35
N ALA A 37 5.59 7.28 8.02
CA ALA A 37 5.00 8.58 7.72
C ALA A 37 4.08 8.53 6.48
N ILE A 38 4.49 7.82 5.41
CA ILE A 38 3.66 7.62 4.22
C ILE A 38 2.43 6.78 4.55
N LYS A 39 2.59 5.72 5.35
CA LYS A 39 1.49 4.87 5.77
C LYS A 39 0.47 5.63 6.63
N ALA A 40 0.94 6.50 7.52
CA ALA A 40 0.07 7.37 8.33
C ALA A 40 -0.74 8.36 7.48
N ALA A 41 -0.19 8.84 6.36
CA ALA A 41 -0.92 9.65 5.40
C ALA A 41 -1.95 8.85 4.57
N HIS A 42 -1.76 7.53 4.43
CA HIS A 42 -2.62 6.64 3.65
C HIS A 42 -3.01 5.37 4.42
N PRO A 43 -3.73 5.48 5.56
CA PRO A 43 -4.00 4.36 6.46
C PRO A 43 -4.80 3.24 5.77
N ASP A 44 -5.75 3.61 4.90
CA ASP A 44 -6.64 2.68 4.20
C ASP A 44 -6.04 2.07 2.92
N HIS A 45 -4.80 2.42 2.57
CA HIS A 45 -4.16 1.94 1.34
C HIS A 45 -3.02 0.97 1.67
N LEU A 46 -2.87 -0.06 0.84
CA LEU A 46 -1.64 -0.84 0.79
C LEU A 46 -0.54 0.03 0.16
N VAL A 47 0.58 0.19 0.85
CA VAL A 47 1.67 1.03 0.35
C VAL A 47 2.68 0.18 -0.40
N PHE A 48 2.74 0.34 -1.73
CA PHE A 48 3.79 -0.22 -2.58
C PHE A 48 5.02 0.66 -2.46
N TYR A 49 5.97 0.29 -1.60
CA TYR A 49 7.17 1.07 -1.35
C TYR A 49 8.30 0.63 -2.26
N ARG A 50 8.70 1.47 -3.22
CA ARG A 50 9.77 1.11 -4.16
C ARG A 50 11.13 1.02 -3.48
N MET A 51 11.68 -0.18 -3.51
CA MET A 51 13.02 -0.52 -3.04
C MET A 51 13.81 -1.16 -4.19
N GLY A 52 14.51 -0.32 -4.97
CA GLY A 52 15.21 -0.78 -6.17
C GLY A 52 14.24 -1.33 -7.21
N ASP A 53 14.37 -2.63 -7.51
CA ASP A 53 13.58 -3.35 -8.52
C ASP A 53 12.34 -4.07 -7.94
N PHE A 54 12.03 -3.85 -6.66
CA PHE A 54 10.85 -4.41 -5.99
C PHE A 54 9.98 -3.32 -5.37
N TYR A 55 8.67 -3.55 -5.36
CA TYR A 55 7.77 -2.89 -4.42
C TYR A 55 7.62 -3.77 -3.19
N GLU A 56 8.05 -3.24 -2.06
CA GLU A 56 7.95 -3.91 -0.76
C GLU A 56 6.75 -3.35 0.02
N LEU A 57 6.04 -4.24 0.71
CA LEU A 57 5.02 -3.91 1.70
C LEU A 57 5.48 -4.43 3.05
N PHE A 58 5.11 -3.75 4.13
CA PHE A 58 5.55 -4.09 5.49
C PHE A 58 4.36 -4.28 6.45
N PHE A 59 4.62 -4.95 7.58
CA PHE A 59 3.67 -5.16 8.68
C PHE A 59 2.36 -5.82 8.19
N ASP A 60 1.20 -5.27 8.53
CA ASP A 60 -0.10 -5.82 8.17
C ASP A 60 -0.41 -5.71 6.68
N ASP A 61 0.16 -4.71 5.99
CA ASP A 61 0.03 -4.61 4.53
C ASP A 61 0.69 -5.81 3.86
N ALA A 62 1.82 -6.28 4.41
CA ALA A 62 2.49 -7.47 3.91
C ALA A 62 1.65 -8.73 4.10
N VAL A 63 0.99 -8.88 5.26
CA VAL A 63 0.13 -10.04 5.54
C VAL A 63 -1.07 -10.06 4.60
N LYS A 64 -1.74 -8.92 4.42
CA LYS A 64 -2.89 -8.79 3.53
C LYS A 64 -2.51 -9.03 2.07
N ALA A 65 -1.44 -8.39 1.61
CA ALA A 65 -0.98 -8.53 0.24
C ALA A 65 -0.50 -9.96 -0.05
N SER A 66 0.21 -10.58 0.90
CA SER A 66 0.60 -12.00 0.81
C SER A 66 -0.61 -12.92 0.65
N ALA A 67 -1.64 -12.76 1.48
CA ALA A 67 -2.86 -13.56 1.39
C ALA A 67 -3.67 -13.27 0.11
N ALA A 68 -3.75 -12.00 -0.31
CA ALA A 68 -4.50 -11.58 -1.49
C ALA A 68 -3.84 -12.00 -2.81
N LEU A 69 -2.50 -11.97 -2.86
CA LEU A 69 -1.72 -12.22 -4.07
C LEU A 69 -1.12 -13.64 -4.13
N ASP A 70 -1.25 -14.40 -3.05
CA ASP A 70 -0.61 -15.70 -2.86
C ASP A 70 0.92 -15.64 -3.09
N ILE A 71 1.55 -14.65 -2.44
CA ILE A 71 3.00 -14.43 -2.50
C ILE A 71 3.64 -14.74 -1.15
N ALA A 72 4.92 -15.13 -1.18
CA ALA A 72 5.66 -15.48 0.03
C ALA A 72 5.74 -14.31 1.02
N LEU A 73 5.24 -14.53 2.24
CA LEU A 73 5.48 -13.64 3.37
C LEU A 73 6.86 -13.94 3.95
N THR A 74 7.73 -12.94 3.89
CA THR A 74 9.09 -13.01 4.43
C THR A 74 9.24 -12.04 5.61
N LYS A 75 10.45 -11.98 6.16
CA LYS A 75 10.77 -11.07 7.26
C LYS A 75 12.09 -10.36 7.00
N ARG A 76 12.15 -9.06 7.32
CA ARG A 76 13.32 -8.21 7.10
C ARG A 76 13.79 -7.56 8.39
N GLY A 77 14.75 -8.19 9.05
CA GLY A 77 15.35 -7.68 10.28
C GLY A 77 14.33 -7.56 11.42
N GLN A 78 14.68 -6.76 12.42
CA GLN A 78 13.85 -6.51 13.60
C GLN A 78 13.58 -5.01 13.74
N HIS A 79 12.34 -4.66 14.08
CA HIS A 79 11.93 -3.33 14.49
C HIS A 79 11.31 -3.43 15.89
N LEU A 80 11.89 -2.72 16.86
CA LEU A 80 11.46 -2.76 18.26
C LEU A 80 11.45 -4.17 18.89
N GLY A 81 12.37 -5.05 18.45
CA GLY A 81 12.43 -6.43 18.93
C GLY A 81 11.43 -7.39 18.27
N GLU A 82 10.61 -6.90 17.33
CA GLU A 82 9.70 -7.72 16.53
C GLU A 82 10.19 -7.88 15.09
N ASP A 83 9.97 -9.05 14.51
CA ASP A 83 10.30 -9.34 13.11
C ASP A 83 9.41 -8.52 12.16
N ILE A 84 10.01 -7.74 11.25
CA ILE A 84 9.25 -6.95 10.28
C ILE A 84 8.74 -7.88 9.18
N LYS A 85 7.45 -8.20 9.21
CA LYS A 85 6.76 -8.93 8.13
C LYS A 85 6.86 -8.14 6.84
N MET A 86 7.24 -8.79 5.75
CA MET A 86 7.46 -8.16 4.45
C MET A 86 7.07 -9.09 3.31
N CYS A 87 6.43 -8.54 2.29
CA CYS A 87 6.27 -9.19 1.00
C CYS A 87 6.67 -8.22 -0.11
N GLY A 88 7.11 -8.77 -1.24
CA GLY A 88 7.59 -7.97 -2.37
C GLY A 88 6.99 -8.43 -3.69
N VAL A 89 6.74 -7.48 -4.59
CA VAL A 89 6.41 -7.74 -5.99
C VAL A 89 7.46 -7.08 -6.89
N PRO A 90 7.90 -7.73 -7.98
CA PRO A 90 8.87 -7.12 -8.90
C PRO A 90 8.25 -5.91 -9.61
N VAL A 91 9.04 -4.85 -9.81
CA VAL A 91 8.56 -3.61 -10.45
C VAL A 91 8.04 -3.91 -11.87
N HIS A 92 8.77 -4.64 -12.70
CA HIS A 92 8.35 -4.92 -14.08
C HIS A 92 7.01 -5.69 -14.19
N SER A 93 6.58 -6.39 -13.13
CA SER A 93 5.32 -7.16 -13.10
C SER A 93 4.27 -6.56 -12.15
N HIS A 94 4.52 -5.37 -11.60
CA HIS A 94 3.67 -4.77 -10.57
C HIS A 94 2.23 -4.55 -11.03
N GLU A 95 2.00 -4.28 -12.32
CA GLU A 95 0.67 -3.99 -12.87
C GLU A 95 -0.27 -5.20 -12.74
N ALA A 96 0.24 -6.41 -12.98
CA ALA A 96 -0.55 -7.63 -12.86
C ALA A 96 -0.99 -7.84 -11.39
N TYR A 97 -0.09 -7.63 -10.43
CA TYR A 97 -0.41 -7.74 -9.00
C TYR A 97 -1.37 -6.63 -8.55
N LEU A 98 -1.15 -5.41 -9.03
CA LEU A 98 -2.03 -4.27 -8.79
C LEU A 98 -3.46 -4.59 -9.26
N SER A 99 -3.64 -5.13 -10.47
CA SER A 99 -4.95 -5.52 -10.99
C SER A 99 -5.69 -6.50 -10.07
N ARG A 100 -4.97 -7.50 -9.54
CA ARG A 100 -5.53 -8.51 -8.62
C ARG A 100 -5.96 -7.87 -7.30
N LEU A 101 -5.14 -6.98 -6.74
CA LEU A 101 -5.47 -6.26 -5.51
C LEU A 101 -6.70 -5.37 -5.69
N ILE A 102 -6.76 -4.59 -6.78
CA ILE A 102 -7.88 -3.69 -7.03
C ILE A 102 -9.18 -4.48 -7.26
N ARG A 103 -9.14 -5.61 -7.97
CA ARG A 103 -10.30 -6.50 -8.17
C ARG A 103 -10.83 -7.09 -6.86
N GLN A 104 -9.97 -7.26 -5.86
CA GLN A 104 -10.35 -7.69 -4.51
C GLN A 104 -10.82 -6.52 -3.62
N GLY A 105 -10.87 -5.29 -4.16
CA GLY A 105 -11.35 -4.10 -3.45
C GLY A 105 -10.29 -3.39 -2.61
N PHE A 106 -9.02 -3.78 -2.71
CA PHE A 106 -7.94 -3.06 -2.05
C PHE A 106 -7.67 -1.71 -2.75
N LYS A 107 -7.23 -0.73 -1.98
CA LYS A 107 -6.67 0.53 -2.48
C LYS A 107 -5.16 0.47 -2.34
N VAL A 108 -4.43 0.95 -3.34
CA VAL A 108 -2.96 0.84 -3.37
C VAL A 108 -2.34 2.21 -3.59
N ALA A 109 -1.39 2.58 -2.75
CA ALA A 109 -0.57 3.78 -2.90
C ALA A 109 0.80 3.39 -3.43
N VAL A 110 1.15 3.87 -4.63
CA VAL A 110 2.44 3.60 -5.26
C VAL A 110 3.43 4.69 -4.83
N CYS A 111 4.41 4.29 -4.04
CA CYS A 111 5.47 5.15 -3.54
C CYS A 111 6.76 4.92 -4.32
N GLU A 112 7.21 5.96 -4.99
CA GLU A 112 8.36 5.96 -5.90
C GLU A 112 9.58 6.66 -5.30
N GLN A 113 10.75 6.37 -5.86
CA GLN A 113 11.98 7.13 -5.58
C GLN A 113 11.97 8.41 -6.41
N ILE A 114 11.83 9.55 -5.74
CA ILE A 114 11.73 10.88 -6.39
C ILE A 114 13.13 11.42 -6.69
N GLU A 115 14.14 11.00 -5.93
CA GLU A 115 15.53 11.39 -6.14
C GLU A 115 16.35 10.26 -6.72
N ASP A 116 17.31 10.62 -7.57
CA ASP A 116 18.32 9.70 -8.05
C ASP A 116 19.18 9.19 -6.85
N PRO A 117 19.39 7.87 -6.71
CA PRO A 117 20.29 7.29 -5.71
C PRO A 117 21.70 7.92 -5.68
N ALA A 118 22.20 8.38 -6.82
CA ALA A 118 23.49 9.06 -6.94
C ALA A 118 23.47 10.46 -6.30
N GLU A 119 22.37 11.19 -6.41
CA GLU A 119 22.21 12.51 -5.77
C GLU A 119 21.98 12.38 -4.25
N ALA A 120 21.25 11.36 -3.82
CA ALA A 120 21.09 11.05 -2.40
C ALA A 120 22.43 10.70 -1.72
N LYS A 121 23.29 9.93 -2.40
CA LYS A 121 24.65 9.63 -1.93
C LYS A 121 25.53 10.88 -1.81
N LYS A 122 25.39 11.85 -2.72
CA LYS A 122 26.11 13.14 -2.67
C LYS A 122 25.71 14.00 -1.46
N ARG A 123 24.48 13.89 -0.96
CA ARG A 123 23.98 14.59 0.23
C ARG A 123 24.49 14.00 1.56
N GLY A 124 25.20 12.87 1.51
CA GLY A 124 25.88 12.26 2.65
C GLY A 124 25.57 10.77 2.80
N ALA A 125 26.52 10.02 3.36
CA ALA A 125 26.45 8.55 3.48
C ALA A 125 25.27 8.02 4.32
N LYS A 126 24.57 8.88 5.07
CA LYS A 126 23.38 8.55 5.88
C LYS A 126 22.07 9.09 5.31
N SER A 127 22.12 9.80 4.17
CA SER A 127 20.95 10.42 3.56
C SER A 127 20.13 9.38 2.80
N VAL A 128 18.90 9.12 3.26
CA VAL A 128 17.96 8.25 2.55
C VAL A 128 17.43 8.97 1.31
N VAL A 129 17.24 8.21 0.23
CA VAL A 129 16.59 8.65 -1.00
C VAL A 129 15.18 9.17 -0.66
N ARG A 130 14.84 10.40 -1.07
CA ARG A 130 13.47 10.89 -0.91
C ARG A 130 12.53 10.06 -1.76
N ARG A 131 11.44 9.64 -1.14
CA ARG A 131 10.37 8.83 -1.72
C ARG A 131 9.04 9.45 -1.35
N GLY A 132 8.11 9.37 -2.27
CA GLY A 132 6.77 9.89 -2.09
C GLY A 132 5.78 9.13 -2.93
N VAL A 133 4.50 9.26 -2.56
CA VAL A 133 3.40 8.66 -3.29
C VAL A 133 3.20 9.45 -4.58
N VAL A 134 3.39 8.78 -5.70
CA VAL A 134 3.18 9.39 -7.03
C VAL A 134 1.79 9.08 -7.59
N ARG A 135 1.17 8.00 -7.11
CA ARG A 135 -0.09 7.52 -7.64
C ARG A 135 -0.89 6.77 -6.58
N LEU A 136 -2.18 7.08 -6.52
CA LEU A 136 -3.17 6.34 -5.74
C LEU A 136 -4.06 5.56 -6.71
N VAL A 137 -4.16 4.27 -6.49
CA VAL A 137 -4.93 3.36 -7.33
C VAL A 137 -6.10 2.85 -6.50
N THR A 138 -7.31 3.17 -6.95
CA THR A 138 -8.55 2.73 -6.32
C THR A 138 -9.46 2.10 -7.37
N PRO A 139 -10.41 1.24 -6.99
CA PRO A 139 -11.32 0.61 -7.94
C PRO A 139 -12.02 1.59 -8.89
N GLY A 140 -12.45 2.75 -8.38
CA GLY A 140 -13.17 3.76 -9.17
C GLY A 140 -12.29 4.74 -9.95
N THR A 141 -10.97 4.66 -9.84
CA THR A 141 -10.03 5.62 -10.48
C THR A 141 -9.05 4.92 -11.42
N LEU A 142 -9.41 3.76 -11.95
CA LEU A 142 -8.59 3.02 -12.90
C LEU A 142 -8.60 3.70 -14.26
N THR A 143 -7.42 3.93 -14.84
CA THR A 143 -7.24 4.56 -16.15
C THR A 143 -6.53 3.66 -17.15
N GLU A 144 -5.88 2.61 -16.67
CA GLU A 144 -5.06 1.71 -17.49
C GLU A 144 -5.90 0.59 -18.11
N ASP A 145 -5.68 0.34 -19.40
CA ASP A 145 -6.37 -0.73 -20.14
C ASP A 145 -6.13 -2.12 -19.53
N THR A 146 -4.98 -2.33 -18.90
CA THR A 146 -4.64 -3.59 -18.21
C THR A 146 -5.47 -3.83 -16.95
N LEU A 147 -6.03 -2.77 -16.37
CA LEU A 147 -6.82 -2.80 -15.14
C LEU A 147 -8.33 -2.74 -15.41
N LEU A 148 -8.74 -2.14 -16.53
CA LEU A 148 -10.13 -1.99 -16.94
C LEU A 148 -10.68 -3.26 -17.63
N ASP A 149 -11.98 -3.47 -17.48
CA ASP A 149 -12.70 -4.45 -18.29
C ASP A 149 -13.08 -3.79 -19.63
N ALA A 150 -12.62 -4.35 -20.74
CA ALA A 150 -12.88 -3.84 -22.09
C ALA A 150 -14.38 -3.75 -22.43
N ARG A 151 -15.24 -4.49 -21.74
CA ARG A 151 -16.70 -4.50 -21.97
C ARG A 151 -17.50 -3.80 -20.88
N GLY A 152 -16.83 -3.29 -19.84
CA GLY A 152 -17.46 -2.73 -18.65
C GLY A 152 -17.10 -1.26 -18.46
N ASN A 153 -18.05 -0.47 -17.96
CA ASN A 153 -17.79 0.91 -17.55
C ASN A 153 -17.22 0.92 -16.12
N ASN A 154 -16.19 1.74 -15.88
CA ASN A 154 -15.70 2.01 -14.53
C ASN A 154 -16.33 3.30 -13.98
N TRP A 155 -17.13 3.18 -12.92
CA TRP A 155 -17.91 4.29 -12.37
C TRP A 155 -17.29 4.82 -11.08
N LEU A 156 -17.24 6.14 -10.96
CA LEU A 156 -16.98 6.84 -9.71
C LEU A 156 -18.20 7.71 -9.38
N LEU A 157 -18.77 7.51 -8.18
CA LEU A 157 -19.90 8.28 -7.69
C LEU A 157 -19.52 8.96 -6.38
N ALA A 158 -19.82 10.25 -6.28
CA ALA A 158 -19.80 11.00 -5.04
C ALA A 158 -21.21 11.49 -4.73
N VAL A 159 -21.68 11.26 -3.50
CA VAL A 159 -22.96 11.78 -3.01
C VAL A 159 -22.63 12.75 -1.88
N SER A 160 -23.18 13.96 -1.97
CA SER A 160 -23.07 14.99 -0.92
C SER A 160 -24.46 15.36 -0.43
N ARG A 161 -24.55 15.78 0.84
CA ARG A 161 -25.79 16.15 1.50
C ARG A 161 -25.91 17.66 1.59
#